data_AF-A0A7G7ZCJ1-F1
#
_entry.id   AF-A0A7G7ZCJ1-F1
#
_cell.length_a   1.000
_cell.length_b   1.000
_cell.length_c   1.000
_cell.angle_alpha   90.00
_cell.angle_beta   90.00
_cell.angle_gamma   90.00
#
_symmetry.space_group_name_H-M   'P 1'
#
loop_
_entity.id
_entity.type
_entity.pdbx_description
1 polymer ?
#
loop_
_entity_poly.entity_id
_entity_poly.type
_entity_poly.pdbx_seq_one_letter_code
_entity_poly.pdbx_strand_id
1 'polypeptide(L)'
;MLNKNEKIVERYYLQNLASKVCYIQGKKEGLKYPQNWHKVSKCRVARYSSDSDISILQSKEHGTSHYGGLIVCARAWACPVCAPIMQARRAERVARAFQWAYNTDERSDAIQIAQEEHDRRAFEDSQYINGFIQKKKRRQFMPTVKLLKSDLKVCMITFTTPHSKADTVQTLFPKFQDAMAFMKEQRKYKEFKQNVGYIGEITATEITFGLNGPHIHRHVLYFIKDNDDVATETVLTDFFARYWGSALQKAGLLDEAGTNQYDNFLKHGVDVIARAHESDYITKAGTEDSWGADAEITKASSKQGKKFGRTPFEILAGSAKSAKDSNTFLDYLQGTKGKAQLTFSAGFKRLIGLEELDDEQQDELDASEADNPADLLASLQYSDWSLIVKSNKRGELLKVATENGKEGIDAFINKLKHNDTHLDDEALFFKHFEKLVSRFNDFPNSFLDPEIYKTSDDMKDFVVEYYSSDLEEFEKAS
;
A
#
# COMPACT_ATOMS: atom_id res chain seq x y z
N MET A 1 -3.53 11.47 -21.86
CA MET A 1 -2.74 10.68 -20.89
C MET A 1 -1.37 11.32 -20.82
N LEU A 2 -0.87 11.60 -19.62
CA LEU A 2 0.49 12.10 -19.43
C LEU A 2 1.49 11.04 -19.90
N ASN A 3 2.60 11.46 -20.49
CA ASN A 3 3.68 10.51 -20.81
C ASN A 3 4.33 9.98 -19.51
N LYS A 4 5.06 8.86 -19.56
CA LYS A 4 5.67 8.23 -18.36
C LYS A 4 6.54 9.21 -17.56
N ASN A 5 7.22 10.13 -18.24
CA ASN A 5 8.10 11.12 -17.62
C ASN A 5 7.31 12.22 -16.90
N GLU A 6 6.13 12.61 -17.40
CA GLU A 6 5.25 13.56 -16.72
C GLU A 6 4.63 12.94 -15.46
N LYS A 7 4.29 11.64 -15.50
CA LYS A 7 3.81 10.90 -14.31
C LYS A 7 4.85 10.92 -13.18
N ILE A 8 6.16 10.87 -13.49
CA ILE A 8 7.20 10.92 -12.44
C ILE A 8 7.21 12.27 -11.72
N VAL A 9 7.01 13.37 -12.45
CA VAL A 9 6.95 14.72 -11.88
C VAL A 9 5.75 14.84 -10.95
N GLU A 10 4.59 14.38 -11.40
CA GLU A 10 3.35 14.36 -10.61
C GLU A 10 3.51 13.54 -9.32
N ARG A 11 4.09 12.33 -9.39
CA ARG A 11 4.29 11.47 -8.20
C ARG A 11 5.17 12.14 -7.15
N TYR A 12 6.26 12.79 -7.54
CA TYR A 12 7.12 13.51 -6.59
C TYR A 12 6.45 14.78 -6.04
N TYR A 13 5.65 15.48 -6.84
CA TYR A 13 4.83 16.59 -6.35
C TYR A 13 3.82 16.13 -5.29
N LEU A 14 3.07 15.05 -5.57
CA LEU A 14 2.13 14.47 -4.61
C LEU A 14 2.86 13.95 -3.36
N GLN A 15 4.05 13.37 -3.50
CA GLN A 15 4.85 12.96 -2.34
C GLN A 15 5.26 14.16 -1.46
N ASN A 16 5.59 15.32 -2.04
CA ASN A 16 5.84 16.55 -1.28
C ASN A 16 4.59 16.94 -0.46
N LEU A 17 3.41 16.91 -1.09
CA LEU A 17 2.15 17.19 -0.40
C LEU A 17 1.88 16.20 0.73
N ALA A 18 2.07 14.89 0.49
CA ALA A 18 1.83 13.86 1.50
C ALA A 18 2.74 14.10 2.71
N SER A 19 4.00 14.41 2.43
CA SER A 19 4.96 14.70 3.46
C SER A 19 4.62 15.97 4.25
N LYS A 20 4.24 17.05 3.55
CA LYS A 20 3.82 18.31 4.19
C LYS A 20 2.64 18.09 5.12
N VAL A 21 1.61 17.36 4.68
CA VAL A 21 0.45 17.01 5.49
C VAL A 21 0.85 16.22 6.74
N CYS A 22 1.72 15.20 6.57
CA CYS A 22 2.24 14.39 7.69
C CYS A 22 3.06 15.21 8.68
N TYR A 23 3.92 16.10 8.18
CA TYR A 23 4.79 16.94 8.99
C TYR A 23 3.99 17.96 9.81
N ILE A 24 2.99 18.60 9.20
CA ILE A 24 2.06 19.50 9.92
C ILE A 24 1.36 18.74 11.05
N GLN A 25 0.90 17.52 10.79
CA GLN A 25 0.26 16.70 11.81
C GLN A 25 1.25 16.33 12.93
N GLY A 26 2.50 15.98 12.60
CA GLY A 26 3.55 15.75 13.58
C GLY A 26 3.84 16.97 14.46
N LYS A 27 3.79 18.19 13.90
CA LYS A 27 3.91 19.44 14.67
C LYS A 27 2.73 19.62 15.62
N LYS A 28 1.50 19.40 15.14
CA LYS A 28 0.28 19.47 15.97
C LYS A 28 0.30 18.48 17.12
N GLU A 29 0.86 17.29 16.91
CA GLU A 29 1.03 16.25 17.94
C GLU A 29 2.24 16.48 18.86
N GLY A 30 3.02 17.54 18.66
CA GLY A 30 4.16 17.89 19.52
C GLY A 30 5.36 16.95 19.37
N LEU A 31 5.51 16.28 18.23
CA LEU A 31 6.66 15.41 18.00
C LEU A 31 7.95 16.23 17.91
N LYS A 32 9.01 15.78 18.62
CA LYS A 32 10.36 16.37 18.52
C LYS A 32 10.86 16.46 17.07
N TYR A 33 10.54 15.44 16.29
CA TYR A 33 10.85 15.36 14.86
C TYR A 33 9.53 15.13 14.12
N PRO A 34 8.83 16.20 13.70
CA PRO A 34 7.51 16.10 13.09
C PRO A 34 7.44 15.18 11.86
N GLN A 35 8.53 15.10 11.09
CA GLN A 35 8.69 14.17 9.97
C GLN A 35 8.57 12.68 10.35
N ASN A 36 8.69 12.34 11.65
CA ASN A 36 8.55 10.96 12.12
C ASN A 36 7.09 10.54 12.27
N TRP A 37 6.13 11.46 12.12
CA TRP A 37 4.72 11.11 12.17
C TRP A 37 4.36 10.01 11.15
N HIS A 38 4.97 10.07 9.96
CA HIS A 38 4.82 9.03 8.95
C HIS A 38 6.09 8.84 8.10
N LYS A 39 6.45 7.58 7.78
CA LYS A 39 7.67 7.23 7.01
C LYS A 39 7.76 7.92 5.64
N VAL A 40 6.63 8.33 5.05
CA VAL A 40 6.59 9.03 3.75
C VAL A 40 7.41 10.32 3.75
N SER A 41 7.53 11.00 4.90
CA SER A 41 8.20 12.30 4.96
C SER A 41 9.72 12.26 4.76
N LYS A 42 10.30 11.07 4.82
CA LYS A 42 11.73 10.83 4.58
C LYS A 42 11.99 10.13 3.24
N CYS A 43 10.94 9.65 2.58
CA CYS A 43 11.04 8.81 1.40
C CYS A 43 11.62 9.58 0.22
N ARG A 44 12.74 9.10 -0.35
CA ARG A 44 13.48 9.76 -1.45
C ARG A 44 13.86 11.22 -1.11
N VAL A 45 14.08 11.50 0.17
CA VAL A 45 14.47 12.81 0.72
C VAL A 45 15.76 12.63 1.52
N ALA A 46 15.73 11.73 2.48
CA ALA A 46 16.85 11.38 3.34
C ALA A 46 17.73 10.32 2.66
N ARG A 47 19.06 10.45 2.82
CA ARG A 47 20.05 9.39 2.55
C ARG A 47 19.76 8.13 3.37
N TYR A 48 20.08 6.98 2.80
CA TYR A 48 19.94 5.70 3.51
C TYR A 48 20.97 5.58 4.64
N SER A 49 22.20 6.01 4.40
CA SER A 49 23.30 6.07 5.38
C SER A 49 24.19 7.30 5.16
N SER A 50 25.05 7.63 6.14
CA SER A 50 26.04 8.72 6.00
C SER A 50 26.95 8.54 4.79
N ASP A 51 27.26 7.29 4.47
CA ASP A 51 28.24 6.90 3.46
C ASP A 51 27.57 6.53 2.12
N SER A 52 26.24 6.67 2.04
CA SER A 52 25.50 6.36 0.81
C SER A 52 25.67 7.46 -0.24
N ASP A 53 26.15 7.06 -1.42
CA ASP A 53 26.16 7.91 -2.60
C ASP A 53 24.74 8.12 -3.12
N ILE A 54 24.38 9.37 -3.37
CA ILE A 54 23.09 9.72 -3.97
C ILE A 54 23.23 9.57 -5.48
N SER A 55 22.70 8.47 -6.02
CA SER A 55 22.84 8.14 -7.44
C SER A 55 21.57 8.47 -8.21
N ILE A 56 21.74 8.78 -9.50
CA ILE A 56 20.67 8.79 -10.49
C ILE A 56 20.94 7.61 -11.43
N LEU A 57 19.99 6.68 -11.47
CA LEU A 57 20.08 5.42 -12.17
C LEU A 57 19.01 5.37 -13.26
N GLN A 58 19.32 4.84 -14.44
CA GLN A 58 18.35 4.61 -15.52
C GLN A 58 18.04 3.13 -15.65
N SER A 59 16.76 2.75 -15.52
CA SER A 59 16.32 1.37 -15.73
C SER A 59 16.58 0.95 -17.17
N LYS A 60 17.24 -0.21 -17.37
CA LYS A 60 17.44 -0.81 -18.69
C LYS A 60 16.14 -1.31 -19.29
N GLU A 61 15.21 -1.73 -18.44
CA GLU A 61 13.93 -2.31 -18.85
C GLU A 61 12.92 -1.24 -19.23
N HIS A 62 12.77 -0.20 -18.41
CA HIS A 62 11.72 0.80 -18.58
C HIS A 62 12.22 2.11 -19.21
N GLY A 63 13.54 2.31 -19.30
CA GLY A 63 14.17 3.54 -19.78
C GLY A 63 14.00 4.75 -18.85
N THR A 64 13.24 4.62 -17.75
CA THR A 64 13.00 5.69 -16.77
C THR A 64 14.11 5.78 -15.73
N SER A 65 14.34 6.99 -15.22
CA SER A 65 15.35 7.24 -14.19
C SER A 65 14.76 7.25 -12.77
N HIS A 66 15.54 6.78 -11.80
CA HIS A 66 15.21 6.74 -10.38
C HIS A 66 16.42 7.12 -9.53
N TYR A 67 16.20 7.39 -8.24
CA TYR A 67 17.27 7.71 -7.30
C TYR A 67 17.77 6.47 -6.55
N GLY A 68 19.07 6.34 -6.34
CA GLY A 68 19.67 5.37 -5.42
C GLY A 68 20.26 6.06 -4.18
N GLY A 69 20.56 5.28 -3.13
CA GLY A 69 21.18 5.78 -1.90
C GLY A 69 20.24 6.57 -0.96
N LEU A 70 18.93 6.55 -1.21
CA LEU A 70 17.93 7.27 -0.41
C LEU A 70 16.99 6.30 0.31
N ILE A 71 16.42 6.74 1.43
CA ILE A 71 15.40 5.99 2.18
C ILE A 71 14.17 5.75 1.29
N VAL A 72 13.65 4.52 1.33
CA VAL A 72 12.39 4.12 0.73
C VAL A 72 11.41 3.75 1.84
N CYS A 73 10.22 4.36 1.86
CA CYS A 73 9.29 4.16 2.98
C CYS A 73 8.47 2.86 2.91
N ALA A 74 8.35 2.26 1.72
CA ALA A 74 7.53 1.07 1.46
C ALA A 74 6.07 1.22 1.93
N ARG A 75 5.45 2.41 1.77
CA ARG A 75 4.05 2.65 2.18
C ARG A 75 3.14 2.90 0.99
N ALA A 76 2.54 1.82 0.49
CA ALA A 76 1.62 1.88 -0.66
C ALA A 76 0.37 2.72 -0.41
N TRP A 77 -0.10 2.82 0.84
CA TRP A 77 -1.22 3.70 1.21
C TRP A 77 -0.88 5.19 1.14
N ALA A 78 0.39 5.57 1.34
CA ALA A 78 0.74 6.96 1.63
C ALA A 78 1.64 7.62 0.60
N CYS A 79 2.41 6.84 -0.16
CA CYS A 79 3.51 7.34 -0.98
C CYS A 79 3.21 7.13 -2.47
N PRO A 80 2.91 8.19 -3.24
CA PRO A 80 2.71 8.14 -4.69
C PRO A 80 3.91 7.64 -5.49
N VAL A 81 5.10 7.66 -4.91
CA VAL A 81 6.33 7.14 -5.53
C VAL A 81 6.50 5.63 -5.28
N CYS A 82 6.31 5.15 -4.05
CA CYS A 82 6.47 3.72 -3.73
C CYS A 82 5.28 2.87 -4.19
N ALA A 83 4.07 3.40 -4.07
CA ALA A 83 2.85 2.67 -4.38
C ALA A 83 2.86 2.02 -5.78
N PRO A 84 3.19 2.71 -6.90
CA PRO A 84 3.20 2.08 -8.21
C PRO A 84 4.24 0.95 -8.35
N ILE A 85 5.45 1.13 -7.77
CA ILE A 85 6.51 0.11 -7.79
C ILE A 85 6.04 -1.15 -7.06
N MET A 86 5.50 -0.97 -5.85
CA MET A 86 4.99 -2.09 -5.04
C MET A 86 3.84 -2.81 -5.73
N GLN A 87 3.00 -2.07 -6.46
CA GLN A 87 1.83 -2.62 -7.11
C GLN A 87 2.19 -3.45 -8.34
N ALA A 88 3.21 -3.06 -9.11
CA ALA A 88 3.76 -3.89 -10.17
C ALA A 88 4.26 -5.25 -9.64
N ARG A 89 5.09 -5.25 -8.59
CA ARG A 89 5.59 -6.49 -7.96
C ARG A 89 4.48 -7.34 -7.33
N ARG A 90 3.46 -6.69 -6.76
CA ARG A 90 2.25 -7.37 -6.27
C ARG A 90 1.48 -8.05 -7.41
N ALA A 91 1.34 -7.37 -8.54
CA ALA A 91 0.64 -7.91 -9.70
C ALA A 91 1.34 -9.15 -10.27
N GLU A 92 2.68 -9.17 -10.31
CA GLU A 92 3.46 -10.37 -10.67
C GLU A 92 3.15 -11.56 -9.77
N ARG A 93 3.06 -11.35 -8.44
CA ARG A 93 2.73 -12.42 -7.50
C ARG A 93 1.29 -12.90 -7.65
N VAL A 94 0.36 -12.00 -7.95
CA VAL A 94 -1.01 -12.40 -8.27
C VAL A 94 -1.03 -13.21 -9.57
N ALA A 95 -0.35 -12.75 -10.61
CA ALA A 95 -0.23 -13.49 -11.88
C ALA A 95 0.37 -14.89 -11.66
N ARG A 96 1.40 -15.02 -10.81
CA ARG A 96 1.95 -16.32 -10.39
C ARG A 96 0.88 -17.22 -9.76
N ALA A 97 0.03 -16.67 -8.90
CA ALA A 97 -1.05 -17.44 -8.27
C ALA A 97 -2.09 -17.90 -9.31
N PHE A 98 -2.44 -17.07 -10.28
CA PHE A 98 -3.32 -17.44 -11.41
C PHE A 98 -2.69 -18.55 -12.26
N GLN A 99 -1.43 -18.39 -12.66
CA GLN A 99 -0.69 -19.38 -13.44
C GLN A 99 -0.68 -20.74 -12.72
N TRP A 100 -0.33 -20.75 -11.43
CA TRP A 100 -0.37 -21.94 -10.59
C TRP A 100 -1.78 -22.56 -10.49
N ALA A 101 -2.82 -21.72 -10.43
CA ALA A 101 -4.20 -22.18 -10.35
C ALA A 101 -4.71 -22.79 -11.65
N TYR A 102 -4.24 -22.35 -12.81
CA TYR A 102 -4.71 -22.86 -14.11
C TYR A 102 -3.77 -23.88 -14.75
N ASN A 103 -2.57 -24.07 -14.20
CA ASN A 103 -1.61 -25.07 -14.66
C ASN A 103 -1.39 -26.16 -13.60
N THR A 104 -1.99 -27.32 -13.78
CA THR A 104 -1.88 -28.45 -12.85
C THR A 104 -0.44 -28.96 -12.71
N ASP A 105 0.39 -28.85 -13.75
CA ASP A 105 1.78 -29.29 -13.74
C ASP A 105 2.65 -28.46 -12.79
N GLU A 106 2.28 -27.20 -12.55
CA GLU A 106 2.99 -26.31 -11.61
C GLU A 106 2.69 -26.60 -10.14
N ARG A 107 1.85 -27.61 -9.86
CA ARG A 107 1.43 -27.96 -8.49
C ARG A 107 2.15 -29.18 -7.92
N SER A 108 3.15 -29.73 -8.62
CA SER A 108 3.95 -30.87 -8.12
C SER A 108 4.49 -30.61 -6.71
N ASP A 109 5.07 -29.45 -6.50
CA ASP A 109 5.70 -29.07 -5.23
C ASP A 109 4.65 -28.88 -4.14
N ALA A 110 3.51 -28.25 -4.49
CA ALA A 110 2.38 -28.10 -3.58
C ALA A 110 1.81 -29.46 -3.14
N ILE A 111 1.73 -30.43 -4.06
CA ILE A 111 1.28 -31.80 -3.78
C ILE A 111 2.24 -32.48 -2.82
N GLN A 112 3.55 -32.36 -3.04
CA GLN A 112 4.56 -32.90 -2.14
C GLN A 112 4.48 -32.25 -0.75
N ILE A 113 4.43 -30.91 -0.69
CA ILE A 113 4.28 -30.15 0.57
C ILE A 113 3.04 -30.60 1.33
N ALA A 114 1.91 -30.78 0.63
CA ALA A 114 0.68 -31.23 1.25
C ALA A 114 0.81 -32.67 1.78
N GLN A 115 1.41 -33.58 1.01
CA GLN A 115 1.63 -34.96 1.44
C GLN A 115 2.48 -35.02 2.71
N GLU A 116 3.65 -34.37 2.72
CA GLU A 116 4.56 -34.31 3.86
C GLU A 116 3.87 -33.70 5.10
N GLU A 117 3.10 -32.63 4.92
CA GLU A 117 2.39 -31.99 6.02
C GLU A 117 1.25 -32.87 6.56
N HIS A 118 0.52 -33.61 5.72
CA HIS A 118 -0.50 -34.56 6.18
C HIS A 118 0.12 -35.74 6.92
N ASP A 119 1.24 -36.28 6.44
CA ASP A 119 1.96 -37.37 7.11
C ASP A 119 2.50 -36.92 8.47
N ARG A 120 3.09 -35.72 8.53
CA ARG A 120 3.54 -35.10 9.78
C ARG A 120 2.38 -34.91 10.76
N ARG A 121 1.23 -34.42 10.28
CA ARG A 121 0.02 -34.21 11.10
C ARG A 121 -0.55 -35.53 11.62
N ALA A 122 -0.60 -36.57 10.79
CA ALA A 122 -1.08 -37.89 11.19
C ALA A 122 -0.18 -38.51 12.26
N PHE A 123 1.14 -38.37 12.12
CA PHE A 123 2.10 -38.77 13.14
C PHE A 123 1.88 -38.00 14.46
N GLU A 124 1.77 -36.67 14.41
CA GLU A 124 1.49 -35.86 15.62
C GLU A 124 0.16 -36.23 16.28
N ASP A 125 -0.90 -36.49 15.51
CA ASP A 125 -2.19 -36.91 16.05
C ASP A 125 -2.06 -38.27 16.76
N SER A 126 -1.29 -39.21 16.20
CA SER A 126 -0.97 -40.48 16.84
C SER A 126 -0.20 -40.28 18.16
N GLN A 127 0.82 -39.41 18.17
CA GLN A 127 1.57 -39.11 19.40
C GLN A 127 0.68 -38.47 20.48
N TYR A 128 -0.25 -37.60 20.09
CA TYR A 128 -1.22 -37.00 21.01
C TYR A 128 -2.20 -38.04 21.57
N ILE A 129 -2.78 -38.89 20.71
CA ILE A 129 -3.71 -39.96 21.12
C ILE A 129 -3.04 -40.92 22.12
N ASN A 130 -1.75 -41.20 21.93
CA ASN A 130 -0.96 -42.04 22.83
C ASN A 130 -0.41 -41.28 24.06
N GLY A 131 -0.75 -40.00 24.24
CA GLY A 131 -0.36 -39.22 25.41
C GLY A 131 1.10 -38.74 25.44
N PHE A 132 1.85 -38.88 24.34
CA PHE A 132 3.26 -38.48 24.27
C PHE A 132 3.44 -36.97 24.12
N ILE A 133 2.49 -36.29 23.48
CA ILE A 133 2.55 -34.84 23.25
C ILE A 133 1.22 -34.15 23.57
N GLN A 134 1.28 -32.83 23.76
CA GLN A 134 0.09 -31.98 23.84
C GLN A 134 -0.44 -31.63 22.45
N LYS A 135 -1.76 -31.41 22.35
CA LYS A 135 -2.41 -31.04 21.08
C LYS A 135 -1.93 -29.67 20.59
N LYS A 136 -1.25 -29.65 19.44
CA LYS A 136 -0.83 -28.40 18.80
C LYS A 136 -2.00 -27.74 18.06
N LYS A 137 -2.12 -26.41 18.16
CA LYS A 137 -3.07 -25.63 17.35
C LYS A 137 -2.54 -25.52 15.91
N ARG A 138 -3.30 -26.01 14.93
CA ARG A 138 -2.99 -25.87 13.49
C ARG A 138 -3.57 -24.56 12.99
N ARG A 139 -2.71 -23.56 12.72
CA ARG A 139 -3.12 -22.23 12.23
C ARG A 139 -3.17 -22.16 10.70
N GLN A 140 -2.33 -22.95 10.02
CA GLN A 140 -2.24 -22.98 8.57
C GLN A 140 -3.19 -24.02 7.97
N PHE A 141 -4.04 -23.57 7.06
CA PHE A 141 -4.86 -24.47 6.24
C PHE A 141 -3.94 -25.25 5.29
N MET A 142 -4.20 -26.55 5.12
CA MET A 142 -3.46 -27.38 4.16
C MET A 142 -4.48 -28.12 3.29
N PRO A 143 -4.52 -27.85 1.97
CA PRO A 143 -5.41 -28.58 1.06
C PRO A 143 -5.03 -30.06 0.99
N THR A 144 -5.96 -30.89 0.50
CA THR A 144 -5.68 -32.31 0.29
C THR A 144 -4.96 -32.52 -1.04
N VAL A 145 -4.15 -33.58 -1.14
CA VAL A 145 -3.52 -33.99 -2.41
C VAL A 145 -4.56 -34.18 -3.51
N LYS A 146 -5.72 -34.76 -3.18
CA LYS A 146 -6.84 -34.93 -4.12
C LYS A 146 -7.33 -33.60 -4.68
N LEU A 147 -7.45 -32.57 -3.86
CA LEU A 147 -7.90 -31.24 -4.27
C LEU A 147 -6.83 -30.52 -5.11
N LEU A 148 -5.55 -30.65 -4.78
CA LEU A 148 -4.46 -30.06 -5.58
C LEU A 148 -4.34 -30.67 -6.99
N LYS A 149 -4.74 -31.93 -7.14
CA LYS A 149 -4.78 -32.64 -8.43
C LYS A 149 -6.03 -32.37 -9.27
N SER A 150 -7.05 -31.71 -8.72
CA SER A 150 -8.24 -31.36 -9.50
C SER A 150 -8.04 -30.03 -10.24
N ASP A 151 -8.88 -29.80 -11.24
CA ASP A 151 -8.99 -28.49 -11.87
C ASP A 151 -9.46 -27.46 -10.85
N LEU A 152 -8.90 -26.25 -10.95
CA LEU A 152 -9.20 -25.14 -10.07
C LEU A 152 -9.69 -23.96 -10.90
N LYS A 153 -10.43 -23.07 -10.24
CA LYS A 153 -10.75 -21.76 -10.77
C LYS A 153 -10.57 -20.70 -9.70
N VAL A 154 -10.42 -19.46 -10.17
CA VAL A 154 -10.34 -18.29 -9.31
C VAL A 154 -11.65 -17.52 -9.38
N CYS A 155 -12.35 -17.42 -8.26
CA CYS A 155 -13.54 -16.58 -8.12
C CYS A 155 -13.15 -15.25 -7.48
N MET A 156 -13.78 -14.14 -7.89
CA MET A 156 -13.62 -12.87 -7.19
C MET A 156 -14.89 -12.57 -6.39
N ILE A 157 -14.71 -12.24 -5.11
CA ILE A 157 -15.80 -11.75 -4.26
C ILE A 157 -15.44 -10.35 -3.79
N THR A 158 -16.34 -9.41 -4.02
CA THR A 158 -16.22 -8.03 -3.54
C THR A 158 -17.15 -7.81 -2.36
N PHE A 159 -16.59 -7.45 -1.21
CA PHE A 159 -17.34 -7.09 -0.01
C PHE A 159 -17.37 -5.57 0.14
N THR A 160 -18.57 -5.04 0.40
CA THR A 160 -18.82 -3.61 0.64
C THR A 160 -19.59 -3.46 1.95
N THR A 161 -19.40 -2.34 2.65
CA THR A 161 -20.16 -1.99 3.85
C THR A 161 -21.04 -0.76 3.59
N PRO A 162 -22.22 -0.64 4.24
CA PRO A 162 -22.87 0.65 4.38
C PRO A 162 -21.92 1.68 4.99
N HIS A 163 -22.07 2.93 4.57
CA HIS A 163 -21.28 4.06 5.03
C HIS A 163 -22.08 5.37 4.86
N SER A 164 -21.64 6.41 5.55
CA SER A 164 -22.27 7.71 5.60
C SER A 164 -21.24 8.83 5.66
N LYS A 165 -21.69 10.08 5.44
CA LYS A 165 -20.85 11.27 5.55
C LYS A 165 -20.23 11.49 6.94
N ALA A 166 -20.76 10.82 7.97
CA ALA A 166 -20.26 10.93 9.34
C ALA A 166 -19.13 9.93 9.62
N ASP A 167 -18.95 8.92 8.76
CA ASP A 167 -17.93 7.92 8.93
C ASP A 167 -16.55 8.45 8.56
N THR A 168 -15.54 7.94 9.27
CA THR A 168 -14.14 8.21 9.02
C THR A 168 -13.42 6.87 8.75
N VAL A 169 -12.30 6.88 8.03
CA VAL A 169 -11.53 5.66 7.78
C VAL A 169 -11.04 5.06 9.10
N GLN A 170 -10.66 5.89 10.07
CA GLN A 170 -10.27 5.45 11.42
C GLN A 170 -11.36 4.69 12.17
N THR A 171 -12.63 4.92 11.86
CA THR A 171 -13.75 4.28 12.56
C THR A 171 -14.37 3.17 11.73
N LEU A 172 -14.57 3.40 10.44
CA LEU A 172 -15.22 2.46 9.53
C LEU A 172 -14.32 1.27 9.19
N PHE A 173 -13.04 1.50 8.92
CA PHE A 173 -12.15 0.42 8.46
C PHE A 173 -11.85 -0.61 9.55
N PRO A 174 -11.61 -0.26 10.82
CA PRO A 174 -11.48 -1.25 11.89
C PRO A 174 -12.76 -2.09 12.08
N LYS A 175 -13.95 -1.47 12.09
CA LYS A 175 -15.21 -2.21 12.18
C LYS A 175 -15.43 -3.15 10.99
N PHE A 176 -15.05 -2.73 9.79
CA PHE A 176 -15.07 -3.58 8.61
C PHE A 176 -14.15 -4.80 8.78
N GLN A 177 -12.95 -4.59 9.33
CA GLN A 177 -12.00 -5.67 9.61
C GLN A 177 -12.52 -6.63 10.69
N ASP A 178 -13.14 -6.11 11.75
CA ASP A 178 -13.74 -6.91 12.81
C ASP A 178 -14.91 -7.75 12.29
N ALA A 179 -15.76 -7.18 11.44
CA ALA A 179 -16.82 -7.92 10.75
C ALA A 179 -16.24 -9.05 9.88
N MET A 180 -15.18 -8.77 9.12
CA MET A 180 -14.53 -9.77 8.27
C MET A 180 -13.93 -10.91 9.11
N ALA A 181 -13.26 -10.59 10.21
CA ALA A 181 -12.72 -11.57 11.15
C ALA A 181 -13.86 -12.42 11.75
N PHE A 182 -14.92 -11.77 12.25
CA PHE A 182 -16.08 -12.45 12.81
C PHE A 182 -16.71 -13.43 11.82
N MET A 183 -16.91 -13.03 10.56
CA MET A 183 -17.43 -13.91 9.50
C MET A 183 -16.53 -15.14 9.31
N LYS A 184 -15.21 -14.94 9.21
CA LYS A 184 -14.23 -16.00 8.93
C LYS A 184 -14.03 -16.97 10.11
N GLU A 185 -14.30 -16.53 11.33
CA GLU A 185 -14.19 -17.36 12.53
C GLU A 185 -15.35 -18.35 12.70
N GLN A 186 -16.50 -18.09 12.06
CA GLN A 186 -17.69 -18.92 12.21
C GLN A 186 -17.43 -20.36 11.76
N ARG A 187 -18.01 -21.32 12.50
CA ARG A 187 -18.00 -22.75 12.12
C ARG A 187 -18.52 -22.96 10.69
N LYS A 188 -19.59 -22.24 10.33
CA LYS A 188 -20.22 -22.32 9.02
C LYS A 188 -19.30 -21.86 7.88
N TYR A 189 -18.43 -20.88 8.13
CA TYR A 189 -17.38 -20.49 7.18
C TYR A 189 -16.36 -21.61 6.95
N LYS A 190 -15.98 -22.33 8.01
CA LYS A 190 -15.05 -23.47 7.90
C LYS A 190 -15.66 -24.62 7.09
N GLU A 191 -16.94 -24.93 7.30
CA GLU A 191 -17.71 -25.91 6.52
C GLU A 191 -17.83 -25.48 5.06
N PHE A 192 -18.19 -24.22 4.82
CA PHE A 192 -18.29 -23.64 3.49
C PHE A 192 -16.99 -23.79 2.70
N LYS A 193 -15.83 -23.47 3.30
CA LYS A 193 -14.52 -23.65 2.66
C LYS A 193 -14.27 -25.09 2.22
N GLN A 194 -14.67 -26.07 3.04
CA GLN A 194 -14.55 -27.49 2.67
C GLN A 194 -15.46 -27.83 1.49
N ASN A 195 -16.70 -27.35 1.50
CA ASN A 195 -17.70 -27.65 0.48
C ASN A 195 -17.34 -27.09 -0.90
N VAL A 196 -16.75 -25.89 -0.96
CA VAL A 196 -16.34 -25.28 -2.24
C VAL A 196 -14.98 -25.76 -2.73
N GLY A 197 -14.27 -26.59 -1.95
CA GLY A 197 -12.91 -27.01 -2.29
C GLY A 197 -11.91 -25.86 -2.23
N TYR A 198 -11.97 -25.05 -1.18
CA TYR A 198 -11.05 -23.93 -0.93
C TYR A 198 -9.60 -24.39 -0.80
N ILE A 199 -8.69 -23.64 -1.44
CA ILE A 199 -7.24 -23.82 -1.32
C ILE A 199 -6.59 -22.64 -0.59
N GLY A 200 -6.95 -21.42 -1.00
CA GLY A 200 -6.35 -20.20 -0.51
C GLY A 200 -7.06 -18.98 -1.05
N GLU A 201 -6.66 -17.80 -0.59
CA GLU A 201 -7.18 -16.54 -1.10
C GLU A 201 -6.13 -15.44 -1.14
N ILE A 202 -6.34 -14.48 -2.03
CA ILE A 202 -5.62 -13.22 -2.07
C ILE A 202 -6.63 -12.11 -1.82
N THR A 203 -6.31 -11.22 -0.90
CA THR A 203 -7.24 -10.20 -0.41
C THR A 203 -6.66 -8.81 -0.68
N ALA A 204 -7.46 -7.94 -1.30
CA ALA A 204 -7.10 -6.56 -1.65
C ALA A 204 -8.09 -5.56 -1.04
N THR A 205 -7.61 -4.48 -0.43
CA THR A 205 -8.49 -3.37 0.02
C THR A 205 -8.38 -2.17 -0.90
N GLU A 206 -9.53 -1.65 -1.31
CA GLU A 206 -9.67 -0.36 -2.00
C GLU A 206 -10.50 0.58 -1.11
N ILE A 207 -10.05 1.83 -0.95
CA ILE A 207 -10.76 2.88 -0.21
C ILE A 207 -10.88 4.09 -1.13
N THR A 208 -12.10 4.55 -1.37
CA THR A 208 -12.41 5.75 -2.16
C THR A 208 -13.26 6.71 -1.36
N PHE A 209 -13.41 7.95 -1.82
CA PHE A 209 -14.06 9.03 -1.08
C PHE A 209 -15.16 9.67 -1.93
N GLY A 210 -16.41 9.42 -1.55
CA GLY A 210 -17.58 10.00 -2.20
C GLY A 210 -18.19 11.16 -1.43
N LEU A 211 -19.34 11.64 -1.90
CA LEU A 211 -20.16 12.62 -1.16
C LEU A 211 -20.63 12.08 0.21
N ASN A 212 -20.75 10.76 0.33
CA ASN A 212 -21.18 10.06 1.55
C ASN A 212 -20.00 9.52 2.37
N GLY A 213 -18.83 10.17 2.33
CA GLY A 213 -17.68 9.76 3.13
C GLY A 213 -16.85 8.63 2.49
N PRO A 214 -16.03 7.93 3.30
CA PRO A 214 -15.16 6.86 2.82
C PRO A 214 -15.98 5.62 2.41
N HIS A 215 -15.60 5.03 1.29
CA HIS A 215 -16.21 3.84 0.72
C HIS A 215 -15.16 2.74 0.62
N ILE A 216 -15.38 1.65 1.37
CA ILE A 216 -14.42 0.57 1.54
C ILE A 216 -14.89 -0.65 0.76
N HIS A 217 -14.03 -1.13 -0.13
CA HIS A 217 -14.18 -2.41 -0.80
C HIS A 217 -13.09 -3.37 -0.37
N ARG A 218 -13.47 -4.64 -0.23
CA ARG A 218 -12.53 -5.74 -0.17
C ARG A 218 -12.76 -6.71 -1.31
N HIS A 219 -11.82 -6.76 -2.24
CA HIS A 219 -11.79 -7.79 -3.27
C HIS A 219 -11.03 -9.01 -2.73
N VAL A 220 -11.61 -10.18 -2.87
CA VAL A 220 -11.00 -11.44 -2.45
C VAL A 220 -11.04 -12.42 -3.60
N LEU A 221 -9.86 -12.84 -4.05
CA LEU A 221 -9.68 -13.90 -5.02
C LEU A 221 -9.66 -15.22 -4.28
N TYR A 222 -10.69 -16.04 -4.46
CA TYR A 222 -10.80 -17.37 -3.90
C TYR A 222 -10.31 -18.41 -4.91
N PHE A 223 -9.32 -19.19 -4.50
CA PHE A 223 -8.81 -20.33 -5.26
C PHE A 223 -9.56 -21.58 -4.81
N ILE A 224 -10.44 -22.07 -5.66
CA ILE A 224 -11.37 -23.16 -5.33
C ILE A 224 -11.36 -24.25 -6.40
N LYS A 225 -11.92 -25.41 -6.06
CA LYS A 225 -12.15 -26.49 -7.02
C LYS A 225 -13.03 -25.99 -8.16
N ASP A 226 -12.66 -26.32 -9.40
CA ASP A 226 -13.49 -26.04 -10.55
C ASP A 226 -14.77 -26.91 -10.50
N ASN A 227 -15.89 -26.21 -10.47
CA ASN A 227 -17.26 -26.73 -10.46
C ASN A 227 -18.10 -25.83 -11.37
N ASP A 228 -19.34 -26.20 -11.67
CA ASP A 228 -20.26 -25.38 -12.47
C ASP A 228 -20.34 -23.91 -12.00
N ASP A 229 -20.27 -22.97 -12.95
CA ASP A 229 -20.17 -21.53 -12.66
C ASP A 229 -21.46 -20.97 -12.07
N VAL A 230 -22.62 -21.37 -12.59
CA VAL A 230 -23.93 -20.92 -12.08
C VAL A 230 -24.15 -21.41 -10.66
N ALA A 231 -23.85 -22.68 -10.39
CA ALA A 231 -23.91 -23.25 -9.05
C ALA A 231 -22.93 -22.53 -8.11
N THR A 232 -21.72 -22.24 -8.58
CA THR A 232 -20.71 -21.53 -7.78
C THR A 232 -21.17 -20.13 -7.42
N GLU A 233 -21.60 -19.32 -8.39
CA GLU A 233 -22.10 -17.97 -8.16
C GLU A 233 -23.26 -17.96 -7.16
N THR A 234 -24.22 -18.87 -7.33
CA THR A 234 -25.37 -19.02 -6.42
C THR A 234 -24.92 -19.35 -5.00
N VAL A 235 -24.05 -20.34 -4.82
CA VAL A 235 -23.57 -20.79 -3.50
C VAL A 235 -22.75 -19.70 -2.81
N LEU A 236 -21.85 -19.04 -3.53
CA LEU A 236 -21.03 -17.95 -2.98
C LEU A 236 -21.90 -16.75 -2.60
N THR A 237 -22.85 -16.37 -3.45
CA THR A 237 -23.72 -15.21 -3.22
C THR A 237 -24.64 -15.42 -2.02
N ASP A 238 -25.38 -16.54 -1.94
CA ASP A 238 -26.27 -16.79 -0.78
C ASP A 238 -25.47 -16.88 0.52
N PHE A 239 -24.33 -17.58 0.50
CA PHE A 239 -23.49 -17.70 1.68
C PHE A 239 -22.99 -16.33 2.13
N PHE A 240 -22.33 -15.58 1.25
CA PHE A 240 -21.71 -14.32 1.64
C PHE A 240 -22.74 -13.24 1.94
N ALA A 241 -23.85 -13.11 1.21
CA ALA A 241 -24.90 -12.14 1.54
C ALA A 241 -25.41 -12.34 2.99
N ARG A 242 -25.60 -13.60 3.40
CA ARG A 242 -26.08 -13.94 4.74
C ARG A 242 -25.02 -13.71 5.83
N TYR A 243 -23.83 -14.27 5.64
CA TYR A 243 -22.80 -14.26 6.69
C TYR A 243 -22.05 -12.93 6.78
N TRP A 244 -21.92 -12.21 5.66
CA TRP A 244 -21.41 -10.84 5.67
C TRP A 244 -22.41 -9.88 6.30
N GLY A 245 -23.70 -9.98 5.96
CA GLY A 245 -24.75 -9.16 6.57
C GLY A 245 -24.83 -9.35 8.10
N SER A 246 -24.80 -10.61 8.56
CA SER A 246 -24.75 -10.92 9.99
C SER A 246 -23.51 -10.34 10.68
N ALA A 247 -22.36 -10.38 10.01
CA ALA A 247 -21.13 -9.82 10.54
C ALA A 247 -21.15 -8.28 10.62
N LEU A 248 -21.70 -7.62 9.61
CA LEU A 248 -21.89 -6.18 9.62
C LEU A 248 -22.86 -5.72 10.71
N GLN A 249 -23.97 -6.44 10.92
CA GLN A 249 -24.89 -6.17 12.03
C GLN A 249 -24.17 -6.30 13.37
N LYS A 250 -23.36 -7.35 13.54
CA LYS A 250 -22.56 -7.55 14.76
C LYS A 250 -21.56 -6.42 15.01
N ALA A 251 -20.98 -5.86 13.95
CA ALA A 251 -20.05 -4.73 14.02
C ALA A 251 -20.75 -3.35 14.12
N GLY A 252 -22.08 -3.31 14.10
CA GLY A 252 -22.86 -2.07 14.12
C GLY A 252 -22.69 -1.24 12.84
N LEU A 253 -22.51 -1.91 11.70
CA LEU A 253 -22.36 -1.31 10.36
C LEU A 253 -23.57 -1.56 9.45
N LEU A 254 -24.49 -2.43 9.88
CA LEU A 254 -25.71 -2.74 9.15
C LEU A 254 -26.89 -2.74 10.12
N ASP A 255 -27.95 -2.05 9.75
CA ASP A 255 -29.21 -2.00 10.49
C ASP A 255 -29.97 -3.33 10.43
N GLU A 256 -31.06 -3.42 11.19
CA GLU A 256 -31.95 -4.59 11.17
C GLU A 256 -32.66 -4.76 9.82
N ALA A 257 -33.15 -5.98 9.58
CA ALA A 257 -33.88 -6.32 8.36
C ALA A 257 -35.17 -5.48 8.25
N GLY A 258 -35.52 -5.08 7.02
CA GLY A 258 -36.68 -4.22 6.74
C GLY A 258 -36.36 -2.72 6.70
N THR A 259 -35.11 -2.33 6.95
CA THR A 259 -34.65 -0.95 6.74
C THR A 259 -34.18 -0.74 5.29
N ASN A 260 -34.27 0.50 4.81
CA ASN A 260 -33.72 0.86 3.48
C ASN A 260 -32.21 0.58 3.38
N GLN A 261 -31.46 0.69 4.48
CA GLN A 261 -30.04 0.40 4.50
C GLN A 261 -29.80 -1.11 4.27
N TYR A 262 -30.59 -1.96 4.93
CA TYR A 262 -30.54 -3.41 4.75
C TYR A 262 -30.89 -3.84 3.32
N ASP A 263 -31.95 -3.26 2.74
CA ASP A 263 -32.36 -3.57 1.37
C ASP A 263 -31.31 -3.14 0.33
N ASN A 264 -30.61 -2.03 0.57
CA ASN A 264 -29.50 -1.60 -0.27
C ASN A 264 -28.27 -2.51 -0.10
N PHE A 265 -27.99 -2.96 1.12
CA PHE A 265 -26.94 -3.93 1.39
C PHE A 265 -27.19 -5.24 0.61
N LEU A 266 -28.42 -5.76 0.59
CA LEU A 266 -28.72 -6.99 -0.17
C LEU A 266 -28.44 -6.87 -1.67
N LYS A 267 -28.47 -5.65 -2.23
CA LYS A 267 -28.22 -5.39 -3.66
C LYS A 267 -26.75 -5.16 -4.00
N HIS A 268 -25.96 -4.66 -3.04
CA HIS A 268 -24.65 -4.06 -3.32
C HIS A 268 -23.54 -4.44 -2.34
N GLY A 269 -23.88 -5.15 -1.25
CA GLY A 269 -22.95 -5.51 -0.18
C GLY A 269 -22.00 -6.64 -0.54
N VAL A 270 -22.40 -7.50 -1.47
CA VAL A 270 -21.61 -8.63 -1.99
C VAL A 270 -21.80 -8.70 -3.50
N ASP A 271 -20.70 -8.78 -4.23
CA ASP A 271 -20.66 -9.05 -5.67
C ASP A 271 -19.73 -10.25 -5.94
N VAL A 272 -20.14 -11.16 -6.82
CA VAL A 272 -19.44 -12.42 -7.09
C VAL A 272 -19.21 -12.57 -8.58
N ILE A 273 -17.95 -12.83 -8.96
CA ILE A 273 -17.55 -13.24 -10.30
C ILE A 273 -17.01 -14.67 -10.23
N ALA A 274 -17.70 -15.61 -10.89
CA ALA A 274 -17.34 -17.04 -10.85
C ALA A 274 -15.99 -17.37 -11.50
N ARG A 275 -15.56 -16.60 -12.52
CA ARG A 275 -14.24 -16.73 -13.17
C ARG A 275 -13.57 -15.36 -13.30
N ALA A 276 -12.63 -15.08 -12.40
CA ALA A 276 -11.91 -13.80 -12.37
C ALA A 276 -11.02 -13.61 -13.62
N HIS A 277 -10.47 -14.70 -14.19
CA HIS A 277 -9.57 -14.66 -15.35
C HIS A 277 -10.24 -14.18 -16.65
N GLU A 278 -11.55 -14.39 -16.79
CA GLU A 278 -12.31 -14.04 -18.01
C GLU A 278 -12.88 -12.63 -17.98
N SER A 279 -12.74 -11.95 -16.84
CA SER A 279 -12.99 -10.52 -16.75
C SER A 279 -11.77 -9.72 -17.22
N ASP A 280 -11.98 -8.47 -17.62
CA ASP A 280 -10.97 -7.43 -17.94
C ASP A 280 -9.79 -7.31 -16.94
N TYR A 281 -9.85 -8.01 -15.81
CA TYR A 281 -8.96 -8.00 -14.67
C TYR A 281 -7.54 -8.52 -14.96
N ILE A 282 -7.35 -9.55 -15.79
CA ILE A 282 -6.01 -10.07 -16.12
C ILE A 282 -5.32 -9.26 -17.22
N THR A 283 -6.08 -8.85 -18.24
CA THR A 283 -5.61 -7.92 -19.27
C THR A 283 -5.12 -6.63 -18.61
N LYS A 284 -5.74 -6.28 -17.48
CA LYS A 284 -5.30 -5.19 -16.63
C LYS A 284 -4.07 -5.61 -15.81
N ALA A 285 -4.10 -6.65 -14.97
CA ALA A 285 -3.01 -7.01 -14.04
C ALA A 285 -1.56 -7.03 -14.59
N GLY A 286 -1.33 -7.23 -15.89
CA GLY A 286 0.00 -7.16 -16.53
C GLY A 286 0.39 -5.80 -17.15
N THR A 287 -0.41 -4.75 -17.00
CA THR A 287 -0.14 -3.40 -17.53
C THR A 287 0.10 -2.41 -16.40
N GLU A 288 0.98 -1.42 -16.62
CA GLU A 288 1.26 -0.31 -15.67
C GLU A 288 -0.01 0.43 -15.19
N ASP A 289 -1.15 0.27 -15.87
CA ASP A 289 -2.41 0.95 -15.58
C ASP A 289 -3.37 0.17 -14.67
N SER A 290 -2.87 -0.84 -13.97
CA SER A 290 -3.73 -1.85 -13.38
C SER A 290 -3.30 -2.29 -12.00
N TRP A 291 -4.21 -2.02 -11.06
CA TRP A 291 -4.02 -2.17 -9.62
C TRP A 291 -2.97 -1.20 -9.06
N GLY A 292 -3.38 -0.33 -8.13
CA GLY A 292 -2.48 0.58 -7.44
C GLY A 292 -2.66 2.05 -7.78
N ALA A 293 -1.80 2.90 -7.23
CA ALA A 293 -1.77 4.34 -7.45
C ALA A 293 -1.80 4.75 -8.93
N ASP A 294 -1.21 3.94 -9.80
CA ASP A 294 -1.30 4.15 -11.24
C ASP A 294 -2.69 3.80 -11.75
N ALA A 295 -3.34 2.71 -11.35
CA ALA A 295 -4.77 2.55 -11.61
C ALA A 295 -5.64 3.61 -10.91
N GLU A 296 -5.22 4.23 -9.80
CA GLU A 296 -5.91 5.39 -9.21
C GLU A 296 -5.81 6.63 -10.12
N ILE A 297 -4.64 6.85 -10.73
CA ILE A 297 -4.35 7.97 -11.65
C ILE A 297 -4.87 7.67 -13.08
N THR A 298 -4.88 6.42 -13.54
CA THR A 298 -5.34 6.00 -14.87
C THR A 298 -6.82 5.60 -14.89
N LYS A 299 -7.42 5.16 -13.77
CA LYS A 299 -8.91 5.13 -13.64
C LYS A 299 -9.48 6.56 -13.65
N ALA A 300 -8.73 7.57 -13.20
CA ALA A 300 -9.13 8.97 -13.33
C ALA A 300 -9.28 9.40 -14.80
N SER A 301 -8.51 8.80 -15.72
CA SER A 301 -8.63 9.03 -17.17
C SER A 301 -9.60 8.07 -17.87
N SER A 302 -9.79 6.85 -17.37
CA SER A 302 -10.66 5.84 -18.00
C SER A 302 -12.15 5.98 -17.66
N LYS A 303 -12.52 6.81 -16.67
CA LYS A 303 -13.91 7.03 -16.25
C LYS A 303 -14.33 8.50 -16.31
N GLN A 304 -14.00 9.17 -17.41
CA GLN A 304 -14.67 10.42 -17.76
C GLN A 304 -16.14 10.14 -18.12
N GLY A 305 -17.01 10.17 -17.11
CA GLY A 305 -18.45 10.01 -17.29
C GLY A 305 -19.15 9.37 -16.10
N LYS A 306 -19.56 10.22 -15.14
CA LYS A 306 -20.50 9.98 -14.03
C LYS A 306 -20.01 9.09 -12.85
N LYS A 307 -20.19 9.64 -11.63
CA LYS A 307 -20.53 8.94 -10.37
C LYS A 307 -19.47 8.09 -9.62
N PHE A 308 -18.16 8.26 -9.81
CA PHE A 308 -17.17 7.54 -8.96
C PHE A 308 -16.54 8.48 -7.92
N GLY A 309 -16.30 7.94 -6.72
CA GLY A 309 -15.62 8.65 -5.62
C GLY A 309 -14.15 8.89 -5.93
N ARG A 310 -13.55 9.89 -5.26
CA ARG A 310 -12.14 10.26 -5.40
C ARG A 310 -11.22 9.20 -4.80
N THR A 311 -10.07 8.95 -5.40
CA THR A 311 -9.02 8.09 -4.84
C THR A 311 -8.27 8.80 -3.71
N PRO A 312 -7.53 8.08 -2.85
CA PRO A 312 -6.70 8.69 -1.83
C PRO A 312 -5.70 9.71 -2.38
N PHE A 313 -5.11 9.45 -3.55
CA PHE A 313 -4.16 10.38 -4.16
C PHE A 313 -4.82 11.55 -4.88
N GLU A 314 -6.08 11.42 -5.33
CA GLU A 314 -6.88 12.56 -5.75
C GLU A 314 -7.30 13.44 -4.56
N ILE A 315 -7.60 12.85 -3.39
CA ILE A 315 -7.78 13.59 -2.13
C ILE A 315 -6.49 14.35 -1.79
N LEU A 316 -5.34 13.67 -1.82
CA LEU A 316 -4.04 14.28 -1.57
C LEU A 316 -3.73 15.44 -2.54
N ALA A 317 -4.00 15.28 -3.83
CA ALA A 317 -3.84 16.37 -4.81
C ALA A 317 -4.71 17.60 -4.43
N GLY A 318 -5.95 17.36 -4.01
CA GLY A 318 -6.84 18.42 -3.54
C GLY A 318 -6.41 19.08 -2.23
N SER A 319 -5.61 18.38 -1.41
CA SER A 319 -5.07 18.90 -0.15
C SER A 319 -4.20 20.15 -0.33
N ALA A 320 -3.64 20.35 -1.53
CA ALA A 320 -2.91 21.57 -1.88
C ALA A 320 -3.76 22.85 -1.75
N LYS A 321 -5.09 22.73 -1.82
CA LYS A 321 -6.04 23.87 -1.82
C LYS A 321 -7.19 23.70 -0.82
N SER A 322 -7.21 22.61 -0.06
CA SER A 322 -8.36 22.22 0.76
C SER A 322 -7.91 21.61 2.07
N ALA A 323 -8.10 22.34 3.17
CA ALA A 323 -7.88 21.83 4.52
C ALA A 323 -8.76 20.60 4.82
N LYS A 324 -9.96 20.53 4.23
CA LYS A 324 -10.83 19.35 4.31
C LYS A 324 -10.15 18.12 3.71
N ASP A 325 -9.58 18.25 2.52
CA ASP A 325 -8.89 17.14 1.85
C ASP A 325 -7.62 16.73 2.61
N SER A 326 -6.88 17.70 3.19
CA SER A 326 -5.77 17.40 4.11
C SER A 326 -6.23 16.56 5.29
N ASN A 327 -7.34 16.93 5.94
CA ASN A 327 -7.90 16.18 7.06
C ASN A 327 -8.42 14.80 6.63
N THR A 328 -9.06 14.68 5.46
CA THR A 328 -9.50 13.38 4.91
C THR A 328 -8.31 12.47 4.62
N PHE A 329 -7.21 13.00 4.06
CA PHE A 329 -6.00 12.22 3.83
C PHE A 329 -5.34 11.78 5.15
N LEU A 330 -5.28 12.66 6.17
CA LEU A 330 -4.78 12.29 7.50
C LEU A 330 -5.61 11.18 8.15
N ASP A 331 -6.93 11.30 8.11
CA ASP A 331 -7.84 10.27 8.63
C ASP A 331 -7.62 8.92 7.93
N TYR A 332 -7.46 8.95 6.61
CA TYR A 332 -7.12 7.78 5.83
C TYR A 332 -5.77 7.15 6.22
N LEU A 333 -4.72 7.95 6.39
CA LEU A 333 -3.41 7.45 6.84
C LEU A 333 -3.47 6.84 8.24
N GLN A 334 -4.21 7.48 9.15
CA GLN A 334 -4.41 6.97 10.50
C GLN A 334 -5.20 5.65 10.48
N GLY A 335 -6.28 5.56 9.70
CA GLY A 335 -7.11 4.35 9.61
C GLY A 335 -6.43 3.17 8.91
N THR A 336 -5.50 3.42 7.99
CA THR A 336 -4.74 2.40 7.25
C THR A 336 -3.39 2.07 7.90
N LYS A 337 -3.01 2.75 8.99
CA LYS A 337 -1.73 2.54 9.69
C LYS A 337 -1.55 1.07 10.08
N GLY A 338 -0.43 0.50 9.66
CA GLY A 338 -0.06 -0.89 9.96
C GLY A 338 -0.93 -1.94 9.26
N LYS A 339 -1.69 -1.57 8.23
CA LYS A 339 -2.53 -2.50 7.46
C LYS A 339 -1.91 -2.74 6.08
N ALA A 340 -1.80 -3.99 5.66
CA ALA A 340 -1.44 -4.33 4.30
C ALA A 340 -2.59 -4.02 3.32
N GLN A 341 -2.25 -3.51 2.13
CA GLN A 341 -3.23 -3.36 1.03
C GLN A 341 -3.59 -4.70 0.39
N LEU A 342 -2.63 -5.62 0.33
CA LEU A 342 -2.74 -6.93 -0.30
C LEU A 342 -2.18 -8.00 0.63
N THR A 343 -2.95 -9.04 0.91
CA THR A 343 -2.53 -10.16 1.75
C THR A 343 -2.85 -11.50 1.10
N PHE A 344 -2.11 -12.52 1.49
CA PHE A 344 -2.36 -13.92 1.13
C PHE A 344 -2.88 -14.66 2.37
N SER A 345 -3.80 -15.60 2.20
CA SER A 345 -4.17 -16.50 3.30
C SER A 345 -2.95 -17.29 3.78
N ALA A 346 -2.86 -17.52 5.10
CA ALA A 346 -1.74 -18.21 5.72
C ALA A 346 -1.38 -19.52 5.00
N GLY A 347 -0.12 -19.61 4.54
CA GLY A 347 0.41 -20.78 3.86
C GLY A 347 0.20 -20.85 2.36
N PHE A 348 -0.54 -19.90 1.79
CA PHE A 348 -0.82 -19.91 0.36
C PHE A 348 0.39 -19.52 -0.47
N LYS A 349 1.23 -18.57 -0.01
CA LYS A 349 2.48 -18.21 -0.71
C LYS A 349 3.38 -19.43 -0.87
N ARG A 350 3.56 -20.21 0.21
CA ARG A 350 4.35 -21.46 0.17
C ARG A 350 3.84 -22.47 -0.87
N LEU A 351 2.51 -22.60 -1.04
CA LEU A 351 1.94 -23.54 -2.02
C LEU A 351 2.22 -23.12 -3.46
N ILE A 352 2.29 -21.82 -3.75
CA ILE A 352 2.50 -21.30 -5.10
C ILE A 352 3.99 -21.03 -5.42
N GLY A 353 4.89 -21.48 -4.53
CA GLY A 353 6.34 -21.33 -4.68
C GLY A 353 6.88 -19.95 -4.33
N LEU A 354 6.14 -19.17 -3.54
CA LEU A 354 6.58 -17.87 -3.03
C LEU A 354 7.04 -17.96 -1.57
N GLU A 355 7.99 -17.10 -1.20
CA GLU A 355 8.50 -17.01 0.16
C GLU A 355 7.44 -16.45 1.13
N GLU A 356 7.41 -16.99 2.35
CA GLU A 356 6.53 -16.54 3.43
C GLU A 356 7.21 -15.42 4.23
N LEU A 357 7.19 -14.22 3.67
CA LEU A 357 7.55 -12.98 4.36
C LEU A 357 6.33 -12.40 5.09
N ASP A 358 6.58 -11.77 6.24
CA ASP A 358 5.55 -10.95 6.88
C ASP A 358 5.19 -9.73 6.02
N ASP A 359 4.07 -9.07 6.34
CA ASP A 359 3.53 -8.00 5.50
C ASP A 359 4.50 -6.79 5.37
N GLU A 360 5.28 -6.46 6.41
CA GLU A 360 6.20 -5.33 6.37
C GLU A 360 7.47 -5.67 5.59
N GLN A 361 8.03 -6.87 5.81
CA GLN A 361 9.15 -7.39 5.02
C GLN A 361 8.80 -7.50 3.55
N GLN A 362 7.59 -7.98 3.23
CA GLN A 362 7.10 -8.04 1.86
C GLN A 362 6.96 -6.65 1.26
N ASP A 363 6.42 -5.68 1.99
CA ASP A 363 6.28 -4.30 1.51
C ASP A 363 7.65 -3.66 1.24
N GLU A 364 8.65 -3.90 2.08
CA GLU A 364 10.02 -3.42 1.88
C GLU A 364 10.68 -4.04 0.65
N LEU A 365 10.53 -5.36 0.47
CA LEU A 365 10.95 -6.03 -0.75
C LEU A 365 10.23 -5.46 -1.97
N ASP A 366 8.92 -5.24 -1.89
CA ASP A 366 8.11 -4.69 -2.98
C ASP A 366 8.49 -3.26 -3.39
N ALA A 367 9.07 -2.49 -2.47
CA ALA A 367 9.48 -1.12 -2.75
C ALA A 367 10.95 -1.01 -3.21
N SER A 368 11.71 -2.10 -3.08
CA SER A 368 13.10 -2.16 -3.55
C SER A 368 13.17 -2.08 -5.07
N GLU A 369 14.20 -1.44 -5.60
CA GLU A 369 14.53 -1.44 -7.03
C GLU A 369 15.85 -2.20 -7.30
N ALA A 370 16.42 -2.86 -6.29
CA ALA A 370 17.75 -3.47 -6.35
C ALA A 370 17.87 -4.61 -7.38
N ASP A 371 16.76 -5.25 -7.73
CA ASP A 371 16.74 -6.37 -8.67
C ASP A 371 16.69 -5.90 -10.15
N ASN A 372 16.46 -4.60 -10.38
CA ASN A 372 16.28 -4.06 -11.72
C ASN A 372 17.64 -3.62 -12.31
N PRO A 373 18.06 -4.18 -13.47
CA PRO A 373 19.26 -3.72 -14.14
C PRO A 373 19.17 -2.22 -14.47
N ALA A 374 20.16 -1.45 -14.03
CA ALA A 374 20.18 -0.01 -14.24
C ALA A 374 21.60 0.51 -14.53
N ASP A 375 21.69 1.57 -15.34
CA ASP A 375 22.94 2.28 -15.61
C ASP A 375 23.06 3.52 -14.73
N LEU A 376 24.25 3.75 -14.17
CA LEU A 376 24.55 4.96 -13.40
C LEU A 376 24.71 6.16 -14.34
N LEU A 377 23.83 7.15 -14.21
CA LEU A 377 23.91 8.40 -14.96
C LEU A 377 24.75 9.47 -14.24
N ALA A 378 24.58 9.58 -12.92
CA ALA A 378 25.31 10.56 -12.11
C ALA A 378 25.32 10.16 -10.61
N SER A 379 26.35 10.62 -9.90
CA SER A 379 26.39 10.66 -8.44
C SER A 379 26.37 12.11 -7.98
N LEU A 380 25.43 12.45 -7.10
CA LEU A 380 25.22 13.80 -6.58
C LEU A 380 25.95 13.97 -5.24
N GLN A 381 26.58 15.13 -5.09
CA GLN A 381 27.03 15.58 -3.77
C GLN A 381 25.81 15.97 -2.92
N TYR A 382 25.98 15.93 -1.60
CA TYR A 382 24.88 16.23 -0.67
C TYR A 382 24.35 17.67 -0.82
N SER A 383 25.21 18.65 -1.11
CA SER A 383 24.82 20.04 -1.36
C SER A 383 23.91 20.16 -2.58
N ASP A 384 24.25 19.48 -3.67
CA ASP A 384 23.43 19.45 -4.89
C ASP A 384 22.09 18.77 -4.62
N TRP A 385 22.10 17.67 -3.88
CA TRP A 385 20.86 17.00 -3.49
C TRP A 385 19.97 17.89 -2.61
N SER A 386 20.54 18.55 -1.61
CA SER A 386 19.83 19.49 -0.74
C SER A 386 19.14 20.58 -1.56
N LEU A 387 19.83 21.17 -2.54
CA LEU A 387 19.27 22.16 -3.46
C LEU A 387 18.08 21.62 -4.26
N ILE A 388 18.19 20.40 -4.82
CA ILE A 388 17.13 19.76 -5.59
C ILE A 388 15.86 19.57 -4.75
N VAL A 389 16.01 19.11 -3.51
CA VAL A 389 14.87 18.86 -2.65
C VAL A 389 14.25 20.19 -2.20
N LYS A 390 15.05 21.17 -1.74
CA LYS A 390 14.56 22.53 -1.36
C LYS A 390 13.80 23.22 -2.48
N SER A 391 14.24 23.04 -3.72
CA SER A 391 13.58 23.61 -4.89
C SER A 391 12.32 22.83 -5.34
N ASN A 392 11.94 21.74 -4.66
CA ASN A 392 10.84 20.85 -5.04
C ASN A 392 11.02 20.23 -6.44
N LYS A 393 12.26 20.05 -6.90
CA LYS A 393 12.61 19.65 -8.29
C LYS A 393 12.97 18.18 -8.50
N ARG A 394 12.76 17.32 -7.51
CA ARG A 394 13.09 15.88 -7.59
C ARG A 394 12.50 15.20 -8.84
N GLY A 395 11.19 15.32 -9.06
CA GLY A 395 10.55 14.72 -10.23
C GLY A 395 11.05 15.29 -11.55
N GLU A 396 11.26 16.61 -11.61
CA GLU A 396 11.80 17.29 -12.80
C GLU A 396 13.22 16.84 -13.14
N LEU A 397 14.08 16.66 -12.13
CA LEU A 397 15.43 16.15 -12.34
C LEU A 397 15.43 14.72 -12.90
N LEU A 398 14.55 13.83 -12.42
CA LEU A 398 14.43 12.48 -12.98
C LEU A 398 13.88 12.49 -14.41
N LYS A 399 12.96 13.39 -14.73
CA LYS A 399 12.50 13.61 -16.11
C LYS A 399 13.66 14.04 -17.01
N VAL A 400 14.45 15.03 -16.59
CA VAL A 400 15.64 15.49 -17.31
C VAL A 400 16.67 14.37 -17.44
N ALA A 401 16.91 13.60 -16.38
CA ALA A 401 17.81 12.45 -16.42
C ALA A 401 17.36 11.39 -17.44
N THR A 402 16.05 11.14 -17.52
CA THR A 402 15.48 10.17 -18.47
C THR A 402 15.61 10.65 -19.92
N GLU A 403 15.39 11.96 -20.16
CA GLU A 403 15.33 12.54 -21.51
C GLU A 403 16.70 12.97 -22.05
N ASN A 404 17.62 13.36 -21.18
CA ASN A 404 18.87 14.04 -21.55
C ASN A 404 20.11 13.44 -20.87
N GLY A 405 19.95 12.36 -20.10
CA GLY A 405 21.06 11.66 -19.46
C GLY A 405 21.90 12.57 -18.55
N LYS A 406 23.20 12.27 -18.48
CA LYS A 406 24.15 12.99 -17.63
C LYS A 406 24.26 14.48 -17.97
N GLU A 407 24.32 14.83 -19.25
CA GLU A 407 24.47 16.22 -19.69
C GLU A 407 23.28 17.10 -19.23
N GLY A 408 22.06 16.55 -19.31
CA GLY A 408 20.88 17.21 -18.79
C GLY A 408 20.90 17.41 -17.27
N ILE A 409 21.33 16.38 -16.52
CA ILE A 409 21.47 16.45 -15.06
C ILE A 409 22.41 17.59 -14.68
N ASP A 410 23.60 17.65 -15.29
CA ASP A 410 24.62 18.66 -14.99
C ASP A 410 24.10 20.07 -15.31
N ALA A 411 23.46 20.25 -16.48
CA ALA A 411 22.89 21.54 -16.89
C ALA A 411 21.77 22.00 -15.96
N PHE A 412 20.92 21.09 -15.50
CA PHE A 412 19.81 21.38 -14.58
C PHE A 412 20.32 21.86 -13.22
N ILE A 413 21.30 21.17 -12.65
CA ILE A 413 21.90 21.52 -11.34
C ILE A 413 22.61 22.87 -11.44
N ASN A 414 23.40 23.10 -12.49
CA ASN A 414 24.09 24.39 -12.68
C ASN A 414 23.11 25.55 -12.82
N LYS A 415 22.00 25.35 -13.54
CA LYS A 415 20.93 26.35 -13.66
C LYS A 415 20.30 26.68 -12.30
N LEU A 416 20.03 25.68 -11.46
CA LEU A 416 19.50 25.93 -10.12
C LEU A 416 20.49 26.72 -9.27
N LYS A 417 21.78 26.35 -9.29
CA LYS A 417 22.84 27.09 -8.58
C LYS A 417 22.94 28.55 -9.03
N HIS A 418 22.75 28.84 -10.31
CA HIS A 418 22.84 30.20 -10.85
C HIS A 418 21.60 31.06 -10.57
N ASN A 419 20.43 30.45 -10.41
CA ASN A 419 19.21 31.18 -10.03
C ASN A 419 19.14 31.49 -8.54
N ASP A 420 19.97 30.85 -7.71
CA ASP A 420 19.99 30.94 -6.25
C ASP A 420 21.03 31.95 -5.71
N THR A 421 21.40 32.97 -6.50
CA THR A 421 22.47 33.94 -6.13
C THR A 421 22.10 34.93 -5.02
N HIS A 422 21.11 34.66 -4.16
CA HIS A 422 20.74 35.59 -3.09
C HIS A 422 20.24 34.98 -1.78
N LEU A 423 20.86 33.90 -1.31
CA LEU A 423 20.70 33.48 0.09
C LEU A 423 22.08 33.25 0.71
N ASP A 424 22.52 34.24 1.49
CA ASP A 424 23.61 34.09 2.46
C ASP A 424 23.05 33.30 3.65
N ASP A 425 23.27 31.98 3.59
CA ASP A 425 22.76 30.96 4.51
C ASP A 425 23.28 31.11 5.95
N GLU A 426 24.34 31.88 6.20
CA GLU A 426 24.94 31.98 7.54
C GLU A 426 24.17 32.98 8.43
N ALA A 427 23.63 34.05 7.83
CA ALA A 427 22.92 35.12 8.57
C ALA A 427 21.49 34.74 9.02
N LEU A 428 20.83 33.81 8.32
CA LEU A 428 19.45 33.40 8.63
C LEU A 428 19.40 32.32 9.72
N PHE A 429 20.39 31.43 9.74
CA PHE A 429 20.52 30.32 10.68
C PHE A 429 20.69 30.78 12.13
N PHE A 430 21.60 31.73 12.40
CA PHE A 430 21.95 32.10 13.77
C PHE A 430 20.93 33.02 14.47
N LYS A 431 20.17 33.85 13.73
CA LYS A 431 19.20 34.80 14.30
C LYS A 431 17.97 34.13 14.94
N HIS A 432 17.60 32.94 14.47
CA HIS A 432 16.44 32.19 14.94
C HIS A 432 16.80 31.09 15.95
N PHE A 433 18.05 30.62 15.93
CA PHE A 433 18.58 29.60 16.84
C PHE A 433 18.56 30.03 18.31
N GLU A 434 19.06 31.23 18.65
CA GLU A 434 19.19 31.67 20.04
C GLU A 434 17.84 31.93 20.74
N LYS A 435 16.83 32.34 19.97
CA LYS A 435 15.47 32.60 20.50
C LYS A 435 14.71 31.32 20.82
N LEU A 436 15.13 30.19 20.25
CA LEU A 436 14.45 28.89 20.36
C LEU A 436 15.06 28.00 21.46
N VAL A 437 16.38 28.03 21.64
CA VAL A 437 17.10 27.28 22.71
C VAL A 437 16.56 27.63 24.10
N SER A 438 16.15 28.89 24.31
CA SER A 438 15.54 29.36 25.56
C SER A 438 14.22 28.66 25.95
N ARG A 439 13.49 28.04 25.01
CA ARG A 439 12.17 27.42 25.27
C ARG A 439 12.20 25.89 25.30
N PHE A 440 13.33 25.29 24.94
CA PHE A 440 13.47 23.83 24.82
C PHE A 440 13.88 23.15 26.14
N ASN A 441 14.29 23.92 27.15
CA ASN A 441 14.64 23.39 28.47
C ASN A 441 13.43 22.83 29.26
N ASP A 442 12.20 23.02 28.77
CA ASP A 442 11.02 22.83 29.60
C ASP A 442 10.45 21.39 29.64
N PHE A 443 10.72 20.49 28.67
CA PHE A 443 10.07 19.15 28.68
C PHE A 443 10.91 18.00 28.06
N PRO A 444 11.62 17.19 28.88
CA PRO A 444 12.43 16.05 28.46
C PRO A 444 11.74 14.69 28.74
N ASN A 445 11.89 13.72 27.83
CA ASN A 445 11.66 12.25 27.96
C ASN A 445 10.26 11.71 27.56
N SER A 446 10.03 10.56 26.88
CA SER A 446 10.82 9.51 26.14
C SER A 446 9.83 8.34 25.84
N PHE A 447 9.70 7.73 24.64
CA PHE A 447 10.30 6.44 24.13
C PHE A 447 9.49 6.04 22.85
N LEU A 448 9.97 5.38 21.78
CA LEU A 448 10.75 4.14 21.59
C LEU A 448 11.69 4.21 20.34
N ASP A 449 12.77 3.43 20.42
CA ASP A 449 13.95 3.18 19.56
C ASP A 449 14.22 4.00 18.26
N PRO A 450 15.16 4.96 18.30
CA PRO A 450 15.71 5.70 17.16
C PRO A 450 17.02 5.17 16.56
N GLU A 451 17.60 4.05 17.02
CA GLU A 451 18.93 3.57 16.58
C GLU A 451 19.01 3.30 15.05
N ILE A 452 17.87 3.06 14.39
CA ILE A 452 17.83 2.76 12.95
C ILE A 452 18.10 4.00 12.05
N TYR A 453 18.12 5.22 12.59
CA TYR A 453 18.22 6.45 11.76
C TYR A 453 19.23 7.50 12.27
N LYS A 454 20.21 7.10 13.10
CA LYS A 454 20.92 8.07 13.96
C LYS A 454 22.09 8.86 13.37
N THR A 455 22.70 8.51 12.23
CA THR A 455 24.05 9.00 11.93
C THR A 455 24.20 10.09 10.88
N SER A 456 23.17 10.90 10.58
CA SER A 456 23.42 12.15 9.85
C SER A 456 22.60 13.28 10.45
N ASP A 457 23.28 14.18 11.14
CA ASP A 457 22.71 15.44 11.61
C ASP A 457 22.29 16.33 10.41
N ASP A 458 23.03 16.26 9.30
CA ASP A 458 22.65 16.91 8.04
C ASP A 458 21.25 16.51 7.57
N MET A 459 20.86 15.23 7.72
CA MET A 459 19.53 14.76 7.32
C MET A 459 18.41 15.23 8.25
N LYS A 460 18.71 15.42 9.54
CA LYS A 460 17.74 15.93 10.50
C LYS A 460 17.46 17.39 10.22
N ASP A 461 18.52 18.17 9.98
CA ASP A 461 18.45 19.60 9.70
C ASP A 461 17.78 19.86 8.35
N PHE A 462 18.19 19.12 7.33
CA PHE A 462 17.61 19.19 5.99
C PHE A 462 16.10 18.96 5.99
N VAL A 463 15.63 17.94 6.69
CA VAL A 463 14.20 17.63 6.78
C VAL A 463 13.44 18.69 7.58
N VAL A 464 14.03 19.24 8.65
CA VAL A 464 13.40 20.31 9.43
C VAL A 464 13.29 21.60 8.63
N GLU A 465 14.34 21.95 7.89
CA GLU A 465 14.41 23.14 7.02
C GLU A 465 13.40 23.05 5.87
N TYR A 466 13.42 21.94 5.13
CA TYR A 466 12.58 21.70 3.95
C TYR A 466 11.07 21.82 4.24
N TYR A 467 10.60 21.35 5.39
CA TYR A 467 9.18 21.41 5.74
C TYR A 467 8.78 22.66 6.53
N SER A 468 9.73 23.55 6.86
CA SER A 468 9.44 24.79 7.59
C SER A 468 9.24 26.00 6.69
N SER A 469 9.90 26.07 5.52
CA SER A 469 9.77 27.19 4.57
C SER A 469 8.39 27.26 3.88
N ASP A 470 7.79 26.11 3.55
CA ASP A 470 6.54 26.03 2.79
C ASP A 470 5.26 26.23 3.64
N LEU A 471 5.39 26.40 4.96
CA LEU A 471 4.25 26.56 5.89
C LEU A 471 3.69 27.98 5.90
N GLU A 472 4.52 29.00 5.69
CA GLU A 472 4.12 30.42 5.72
C GLU A 472 3.17 30.81 4.57
N GLU A 473 3.18 30.09 3.45
CA GLU A 473 2.27 30.30 2.31
C GLU A 473 0.91 29.62 2.51
N PHE A 474 0.87 28.51 3.27
CA PHE A 474 -0.35 27.75 3.48
C PHE A 474 -1.25 28.39 4.55
N GLU A 475 -0.66 28.98 5.59
CA GLU A 475 -1.39 29.73 6.63
C GLU A 475 -1.93 31.07 6.13
N LYS A 476 -1.45 31.60 5.00
CA LYS A 476 -2.00 32.80 4.34
C LYS A 476 -3.19 32.50 3.42
N ALA A 477 -3.43 31.23 3.07
CA ALA A 477 -4.48 30.78 2.16
C ALA A 477 -5.67 30.08 2.85
N SER A 478 -5.60 29.91 4.17
CA SER A 478 -6.64 29.41 5.08
C SER A 478 -7.18 30.53 5.94
#